data_AF-A0A366JA66-F1
#
_entry.id   AF-A0A366JA66-F1
#
_cell.length_a   1.000
_cell.length_b   1.000
_cell.length_c   1.000
_cell.angle_alpha   90.00
_cell.angle_beta   90.00
_cell.angle_gamma   90.00
#
_symmetry.space_group_name_H-M   'P 1'
#
loop_
_entity.id
_entity.type
_entity.pdbx_description
1 polymer ?
#
loop_
_entity_poly.entity_id
_entity_poly.type
_entity_poly.pdbx_seq_one_letter_code
_entity_poly.pdbx_strand_id
1 'polypeptide(L)'
;MKKIVLLSMAVASMGASAVSVADTRAQVGAGYHGSSIAENNSDYDVDFTSPVFSARVLPSNHFAIETNYYLAGGGKFSLGADSGSSSYDTSGLELNLLLGTNMVDEGVYAYAGVGYFSETWKSNSSGSKYDASGLQAPIGVGYNFGNFAVDLQYAYRNPSAYDGQVFDHGSDAEASVYQLRFFSNL
;
A
#
# COMPACT_ATOMS: atom_id res chain seq x y z
N MET A 1 5.44 -28.88 55.40
CA MET A 1 4.98 -27.86 54.44
C MET A 1 5.13 -28.42 53.03
N LYS A 2 4.03 -28.83 52.39
CA LYS A 2 3.99 -29.26 50.99
C LYS A 2 2.84 -28.50 50.33
N LYS A 3 3.14 -27.59 49.41
CA LYS A 3 2.15 -26.87 48.62
C LYS A 3 1.75 -27.78 47.45
N ILE A 4 0.49 -28.22 47.44
CA ILE A 4 -0.12 -28.87 46.27
C ILE A 4 -0.66 -27.74 45.39
N VAL A 5 -0.08 -27.57 44.21
CA VAL A 5 -0.57 -26.64 43.18
C VAL A 5 -1.62 -27.42 42.37
N LEU A 6 -2.90 -27.06 42.51
CA LEU A 6 -3.93 -27.53 41.59
C LEU A 6 -3.84 -26.71 40.30
N LEU A 7 -3.45 -27.38 39.22
CA LEU A 7 -3.52 -26.84 37.86
C LEU A 7 -4.95 -27.07 37.34
N SER A 8 -5.79 -26.03 37.33
CA SER A 8 -7.11 -26.10 36.71
C SER A 8 -6.96 -26.06 35.19
N MET A 9 -7.19 -27.21 34.53
CA MET A 9 -7.43 -27.26 33.09
C MET A 9 -8.77 -26.58 32.80
N ALA A 10 -8.73 -25.37 32.25
CA ALA A 10 -9.90 -24.79 31.61
C ALA A 10 -10.09 -25.50 30.26
N VAL A 11 -11.12 -26.33 30.17
CA VAL A 11 -11.62 -26.86 28.89
C VAL A 11 -12.28 -25.70 28.17
N ALA A 12 -11.63 -25.16 27.14
CA ALA A 12 -12.26 -24.24 26.21
C ALA A 12 -13.34 -25.00 25.46
N SER A 13 -14.61 -24.79 25.84
CA SER A 13 -15.75 -25.22 25.06
C SER A 13 -15.66 -24.55 23.70
N MET A 14 -15.28 -25.32 22.68
CA MET A 14 -15.42 -24.92 21.28
C MET A 14 -16.92 -24.78 21.01
N GLY A 15 -17.44 -23.58 21.22
CA GLY A 15 -18.72 -23.19 20.68
C GLY A 15 -18.63 -23.36 19.16
N ALA A 16 -19.57 -24.11 18.60
CA ALA A 16 -19.79 -24.11 17.17
C ALA A 16 -20.24 -22.69 16.78
N SER A 17 -19.29 -21.84 16.44
CA SER A 17 -19.57 -20.57 15.79
C SER A 17 -20.27 -20.90 14.49
N ALA A 18 -21.53 -20.48 14.37
CA ALA A 18 -22.21 -20.48 13.08
C ALA A 18 -21.26 -19.85 12.07
N VAL A 19 -20.96 -20.58 10.99
CA VAL A 19 -20.29 -19.99 9.83
C VAL A 19 -21.27 -18.96 9.29
N SER A 20 -21.12 -17.72 9.76
CA SER A 20 -21.63 -16.55 9.05
C SER A 20 -21.07 -16.70 7.64
N VAL A 21 -21.96 -16.82 6.67
CA VAL A 21 -21.59 -16.65 5.27
C VAL A 21 -20.97 -15.27 5.22
N ALA A 22 -19.65 -15.22 5.12
CA ALA A 22 -18.92 -13.99 5.10
C ALA A 22 -19.35 -13.28 3.82
N ASP A 23 -20.11 -12.20 3.97
CA ASP A 23 -20.71 -11.43 2.88
C ASP A 23 -19.55 -10.78 2.11
N THR A 24 -19.01 -11.54 1.17
CA THR A 24 -17.80 -11.17 0.45
C THR A 24 -18.16 -10.00 -0.43
N ARG A 25 -17.57 -8.84 -0.14
CA ARG A 25 -17.82 -7.61 -0.90
C ARG A 25 -16.68 -7.35 -1.86
N ALA A 26 -16.98 -6.69 -2.96
CA ALA A 26 -15.96 -6.17 -3.85
C ALA A 26 -16.05 -4.64 -3.88
N GLN A 27 -14.90 -4.00 -4.08
CA GLN A 27 -14.80 -2.58 -4.30
C GLN A 27 -13.94 -2.34 -5.52
N VAL A 28 -14.36 -1.40 -6.36
CA VAL A 28 -13.54 -0.88 -7.46
C VAL A 28 -13.45 0.62 -7.31
N GLY A 29 -12.27 1.17 -7.56
CA GLY A 29 -12.01 2.57 -7.27
C GLY A 29 -10.96 3.17 -8.18
N ALA A 30 -10.90 4.49 -8.12
CA ALA A 30 -9.88 5.26 -8.79
C ALA A 30 -9.50 6.47 -7.92
N GLY A 31 -8.35 7.06 -8.21
CA GLY A 31 -7.89 8.23 -7.49
C GLY A 31 -6.51 8.66 -7.91
N TYR A 32 -5.77 9.19 -6.94
CA TYR A 32 -4.40 9.66 -7.12
C TYR A 32 -3.44 8.82 -6.30
N HIS A 33 -2.30 8.52 -6.91
CA HIS A 33 -1.12 7.92 -6.32
C HIS A 33 0.00 8.94 -6.39
N GLY A 34 0.70 9.13 -5.28
CA GLY A 34 1.98 9.80 -5.27
C GLY A 34 3.03 8.90 -4.66
N SER A 35 4.26 9.03 -5.15
CA SER A 35 5.44 8.38 -4.58
C SER A 35 6.52 9.41 -4.33
N SER A 36 7.27 9.23 -3.26
CA SER A 36 8.49 9.97 -2.94
C SER A 36 9.58 8.94 -2.70
N ILE A 37 10.68 9.12 -3.41
CA ILE A 37 11.86 8.29 -3.29
C ILE A 37 13.05 9.21 -3.08
N ALA A 38 13.59 9.19 -1.86
CA ALA A 38 14.71 10.02 -1.44
C ALA A 38 15.98 9.17 -1.28
N GLU A 39 17.13 9.73 -1.63
CA GLU A 39 18.46 9.21 -1.35
C GLU A 39 19.19 10.19 -0.43
N ASN A 40 19.35 9.80 0.83
CA ASN A 40 19.85 10.68 1.88
C ASN A 40 21.33 11.07 1.70
N ASN A 41 22.13 10.23 1.05
CA ASN A 41 23.57 10.46 0.88
C ASN A 41 23.89 11.48 -0.22
N SER A 42 22.99 11.65 -1.20
CA SER A 42 23.14 12.54 -2.34
C SER A 42 22.26 13.80 -2.26
N ASP A 43 21.41 13.92 -1.23
CA ASP A 43 20.38 14.97 -1.10
C ASP A 43 19.47 15.03 -2.34
N TYR A 44 19.16 13.84 -2.87
CA TYR A 44 18.34 13.65 -4.06
C TYR A 44 16.96 13.13 -3.65
N ASP A 45 15.90 13.81 -4.08
CA ASP A 45 14.52 13.36 -3.92
C ASP A 45 13.84 13.37 -5.29
N VAL A 46 12.98 12.39 -5.52
CA VAL A 46 12.10 12.36 -6.67
C VAL A 46 10.68 11.99 -6.26
N ASP A 47 9.76 12.89 -6.62
CA ASP A 47 8.33 12.74 -6.40
C ASP A 47 7.63 12.42 -7.71
N PHE A 48 6.68 11.48 -7.71
CA PHE A 48 5.80 11.23 -8.84
C PHE A 48 4.34 11.40 -8.46
N THR A 49 3.51 11.72 -9.45
CA THR A 49 2.05 11.74 -9.29
C THR A 49 1.38 11.09 -10.47
N SER A 50 0.58 10.07 -10.19
CA SER A 50 -0.09 9.23 -11.18
C SER A 50 -1.56 9.04 -10.83
N PRO A 51 -2.46 8.91 -11.82
CA PRO A 51 -3.78 8.34 -11.55
C PRO A 51 -3.63 6.86 -11.19
N VAL A 52 -4.47 6.38 -10.28
CA VAL A 52 -4.49 4.99 -9.82
C VAL A 52 -5.88 4.38 -9.96
N PHE A 53 -5.92 3.11 -10.34
CA PHE A 53 -7.09 2.25 -10.31
C PHE A 53 -6.90 1.18 -9.26
N SER A 54 -7.93 0.90 -8.48
CA SER A 54 -7.87 -0.01 -7.35
C SER A 54 -9.01 -1.00 -7.40
N ALA A 55 -8.74 -2.24 -7.04
CA ALA A 55 -9.76 -3.24 -6.82
C ALA A 55 -9.48 -3.96 -5.50
N ARG A 56 -10.53 -4.18 -4.70
CA ARG A 56 -10.43 -4.83 -3.39
C ARG A 56 -11.52 -5.87 -3.27
N VAL A 57 -11.17 -7.05 -2.77
CA VAL A 57 -12.12 -8.06 -2.30
C VAL A 57 -12.03 -8.10 -0.79
N LEU A 58 -13.18 -8.07 -0.12
CA LEU A 58 -13.32 -8.06 1.32
C LEU A 58 -14.07 -9.32 1.76
N PRO A 59 -13.36 -10.45 1.99
CA PRO A 59 -13.98 -11.67 2.47
C PRO A 59 -14.56 -11.54 3.88
N SER A 60 -14.17 -10.51 4.65
CA SER A 60 -14.73 -10.23 5.97
C SER A 60 -14.62 -8.75 6.30
N ASN A 61 -15.21 -8.36 7.43
CA ASN A 61 -15.14 -6.99 7.95
C ASN A 61 -13.72 -6.57 8.42
N HIS A 62 -12.79 -7.52 8.47
CA HIS A 62 -11.44 -7.35 9.03
C HIS A 62 -10.31 -7.70 8.07
N PHE A 63 -10.62 -8.17 6.87
CA PHE A 63 -9.62 -8.66 5.93
C PHE A 63 -9.98 -8.28 4.52
N ALA A 64 -8.97 -7.82 3.76
CA ALA A 64 -9.10 -7.54 2.36
C ALA A 64 -7.86 -7.94 1.55
N ILE A 65 -8.11 -8.28 0.30
CA ILE A 65 -7.08 -8.44 -0.73
C ILE A 65 -7.26 -7.27 -1.69
N GLU A 66 -6.22 -6.48 -1.89
CA GLU A 66 -6.26 -5.28 -2.70
C GLU A 66 -5.21 -5.33 -3.80
N THR A 67 -5.58 -4.86 -4.98
CA THR A 67 -4.65 -4.57 -6.07
C THR A 67 -4.77 -3.10 -6.48
N ASN A 68 -3.64 -2.45 -6.76
CA ASN A 68 -3.60 -1.10 -7.29
C ASN A 68 -2.77 -1.09 -8.57
N TYR A 69 -3.25 -0.39 -9.59
CA TYR A 69 -2.52 -0.15 -10.83
C TYR A 69 -2.45 1.36 -11.08
N TYR A 70 -1.25 1.92 -11.08
CA TYR A 70 -1.02 3.33 -11.34
C TYR A 70 -0.35 3.54 -12.70
N LEU A 71 -0.87 4.50 -13.45
CA LEU A 71 -0.39 4.82 -14.80
C LEU A 71 0.89 5.66 -14.74
N ALA A 72 1.52 5.82 -15.91
CA ALA A 72 2.65 6.72 -16.08
C ALA A 72 2.27 8.14 -15.59
N GLY A 73 3.00 8.60 -14.57
CA GLY A 73 2.89 9.93 -14.01
C GLY A 73 4.22 10.66 -14.05
N GLY A 74 4.17 11.94 -14.38
CA GLY A 74 5.37 12.78 -14.44
C GLY A 74 5.90 13.06 -13.04
N GLY A 75 7.22 13.05 -12.92
CA GLY A 75 7.88 13.35 -11.64
C GLY A 75 8.49 14.74 -11.56
N LYS A 76 8.90 15.11 -10.35
CA LYS A 76 9.79 16.24 -10.05
C LYS A 76 11.00 15.70 -9.30
N PHE A 77 12.17 16.29 -9.52
CA PHE A 77 13.34 15.99 -8.73
C PHE A 77 13.81 17.22 -7.95
N SER A 78 14.49 16.95 -6.84
CA SER A 78 15.28 17.91 -6.08
C SER A 78 16.67 17.31 -5.85
N LEU A 79 17.72 18.10 -6.03
CA LEU A 79 19.12 17.73 -5.75
C LEU A 79 19.81 18.91 -5.07
N GLY A 80 19.89 18.89 -3.74
CA GLY A 80 20.36 20.05 -2.97
C GLY A 80 19.54 21.32 -3.25
N ALA A 81 20.18 22.32 -3.86
CA ALA A 81 19.51 23.58 -4.23
C ALA A 81 18.85 23.56 -5.62
N ASP A 82 19.10 22.53 -6.43
CA ASP A 82 18.55 22.39 -7.77
C ASP A 82 17.23 21.62 -7.73
N SER A 83 16.25 22.05 -8.53
CA SER A 83 14.98 21.34 -8.68
C SER A 83 14.42 21.46 -10.09
N GLY A 84 13.63 20.49 -10.51
CA GLY A 84 13.06 20.48 -11.86
C GLY A 84 12.11 19.33 -12.14
N SER A 85 11.77 19.17 -13.42
CA SER A 85 11.00 18.01 -13.88
C SER A 85 11.89 16.77 -13.89
N SER A 86 11.37 15.66 -13.36
CA SER A 86 12.04 14.36 -13.48
C SER A 86 12.16 13.97 -14.96
N SER A 87 13.28 13.32 -15.29
CA SER A 87 13.50 12.73 -16.60
C SER A 87 12.81 11.37 -16.75
N TYR A 88 12.04 10.94 -15.75
CA TYR A 88 11.34 9.67 -15.70
C TYR A 88 9.84 9.85 -15.48
N ASP A 89 9.08 8.88 -15.98
CA ASP A 89 7.70 8.62 -15.58
C ASP A 89 7.63 7.26 -14.88
N THR A 90 6.77 7.13 -13.87
CA THR A 90 6.57 5.88 -13.12
C THR A 90 5.18 5.30 -13.33
N SER A 91 5.13 3.98 -13.49
CA SER A 91 3.88 3.20 -13.51
C SER A 91 4.09 1.87 -12.80
N GLY A 92 3.04 1.25 -12.29
CA GLY A 92 3.23 0.00 -11.56
C GLY A 92 1.96 -0.67 -11.06
N LEU A 93 2.18 -1.82 -10.43
CA LEU A 93 1.18 -2.68 -9.84
C LEU A 93 1.54 -2.95 -8.37
N GLU A 94 0.53 -2.98 -7.53
CA GLU A 94 0.60 -3.37 -6.13
C GLU A 94 -0.37 -4.51 -5.85
N LEU A 95 0.02 -5.42 -4.96
CA LEU A 95 -0.83 -6.44 -4.38
C LEU A 95 -0.66 -6.42 -2.86
N ASN A 96 -1.74 -6.20 -2.13
CA ASN A 96 -1.76 -6.00 -0.69
C ASN A 96 -2.70 -6.99 0.00
N LEU A 97 -2.27 -7.50 1.15
CA LEU A 97 -3.09 -8.19 2.13
C LEU A 97 -3.30 -7.24 3.31
N LEU A 98 -4.56 -6.89 3.57
CA LEU A 98 -4.93 -5.86 4.54
C LEU A 98 -5.70 -6.49 5.69
N LEU A 99 -5.38 -6.07 6.91
CA LEU A 99 -6.12 -6.36 8.13
C LEU A 99 -6.63 -5.06 8.74
N GLY A 100 -7.91 -5.03 9.10
CA GLY A 100 -8.54 -3.79 9.53
C GLY A 100 -9.80 -3.96 10.37
N THR A 101 -10.52 -2.86 10.54
CA THR A 101 -11.77 -2.79 11.28
C THR A 101 -12.84 -2.12 10.44
N ASN A 102 -14.07 -2.63 10.51
CA ASN A 102 -15.26 -2.07 9.86
C ASN A 102 -15.10 -1.83 8.35
N MET A 103 -14.35 -2.68 7.64
CA MET A 103 -14.04 -2.45 6.23
C MET A 103 -15.25 -2.63 5.30
N VAL A 104 -16.29 -3.33 5.76
CA VAL A 104 -17.53 -3.60 5.02
C VAL A 104 -18.69 -2.72 5.50
N ASP A 105 -18.74 -2.43 6.80
CA ASP A 105 -19.83 -1.66 7.39
C ASP A 105 -19.75 -0.17 7.05
N GLU A 106 -20.89 0.53 7.12
CA GLU A 106 -20.93 1.98 7.03
C GLU A 106 -20.20 2.63 8.23
N GLY A 107 -19.39 3.64 7.95
CA GLY A 107 -18.63 4.37 8.95
C GLY A 107 -17.13 4.41 8.71
N VAL A 108 -16.38 4.81 9.73
CA VAL A 108 -14.92 4.91 9.69
C VAL A 108 -14.30 3.52 9.75
N TYR A 109 -13.35 3.27 8.85
CA TYR A 109 -12.50 2.10 8.87
C TYR A 109 -11.02 2.49 8.87
N ALA A 110 -10.20 1.58 9.37
CA ALA A 110 -8.75 1.69 9.35
C ALA A 110 -8.16 0.31 9.11
N TYR A 111 -7.00 0.26 8.48
CA TYR A 111 -6.31 -0.99 8.17
C TYR A 111 -4.79 -0.79 8.14
N ALA A 112 -4.09 -1.90 8.28
CA ALA A 112 -2.67 -2.04 8.03
C ALA A 112 -2.45 -3.36 7.28
N GLY A 113 -1.32 -3.51 6.61
CA GLY A 113 -1.09 -4.69 5.81
C GLY A 113 0.35 -4.90 5.43
N VAL A 114 0.52 -5.93 4.61
CA VAL A 114 1.76 -6.24 3.91
C VAL A 114 1.43 -6.42 2.44
N GLY A 115 2.36 -6.06 1.57
CA GLY A 115 2.15 -6.16 0.14
C GLY A 115 3.44 -6.31 -0.63
N TYR A 116 3.26 -6.49 -1.92
CA TYR A 116 4.32 -6.49 -2.92
C TYR A 116 4.01 -5.43 -3.96
N PHE A 117 5.02 -4.68 -4.37
CA PHE A 117 4.92 -3.72 -5.47
C PHE A 117 5.88 -4.09 -6.59
N SER A 118 5.50 -3.72 -7.82
CA SER A 118 6.32 -3.77 -9.01
C SER A 118 6.10 -2.48 -9.78
N GLU A 119 7.17 -1.73 -9.99
CA GLU A 119 7.16 -0.41 -10.60
C GLU A 119 8.17 -0.34 -11.73
N THR A 120 7.80 0.32 -12.82
CA THR A 120 8.69 0.61 -13.95
C THR A 120 8.91 2.11 -14.05
N TRP A 121 10.18 2.49 -14.12
CA TRP A 121 10.68 3.84 -14.34
C TRP A 121 11.11 3.96 -15.78
N LYS A 122 10.42 4.79 -16.55
CA LYS A 122 10.70 4.97 -17.98
C LYS A 122 11.29 6.35 -18.22
N SER A 123 12.48 6.39 -18.83
CA SER A 123 13.12 7.64 -19.24
C SER A 123 12.31 8.33 -20.35
N ASN A 124 12.01 9.61 -20.14
CA ASN A 124 11.25 10.47 -21.05
C ASN A 124 12.06 10.86 -22.29
N SER A 125 13.40 10.81 -22.23
CA SER A 125 14.30 11.15 -23.33
C SER A 125 14.75 9.94 -24.14
N SER A 126 15.18 8.88 -23.46
CA SER A 126 15.80 7.71 -24.11
C SER A 126 14.83 6.55 -24.32
N GLY A 127 13.73 6.50 -23.57
CA GLY A 127 12.82 5.35 -23.53
C GLY A 127 13.35 4.15 -22.75
N SER A 128 14.57 4.21 -22.20
CA SER A 128 15.14 3.19 -21.32
C SER A 128 14.24 2.96 -20.11
N LYS A 129 14.24 1.73 -19.60
CA LYS A 129 13.39 1.30 -18.49
C LYS A 129 14.23 0.70 -17.38
N TYR A 130 13.84 0.99 -16.15
CA TYR A 130 14.36 0.39 -14.93
C TYR A 130 13.18 -0.13 -14.12
N ASP A 131 13.34 -1.30 -13.50
CA ASP A 131 12.26 -1.94 -12.76
C ASP A 131 12.63 -2.05 -11.28
N ALA A 132 11.76 -1.55 -10.41
CA ALA A 132 11.89 -1.64 -8.96
C ALA A 132 10.75 -2.51 -8.41
N SER A 133 11.08 -3.50 -7.59
CA SER A 133 10.05 -4.35 -6.98
C SER A 133 10.46 -4.84 -5.60
N GLY A 134 9.49 -5.01 -4.72
CA GLY A 134 9.78 -5.38 -3.35
C GLY A 134 8.57 -5.41 -2.45
N LEU A 135 8.84 -5.60 -1.17
CA LEU A 135 7.82 -5.60 -0.13
C LEU A 135 7.41 -4.16 0.23
N GLN A 136 6.17 -4.01 0.65
CA GLN A 136 5.63 -2.78 1.20
C GLN A 136 4.73 -3.03 2.42
N ALA A 137 4.58 -2.00 3.24
CA ALA A 137 3.75 -2.00 4.44
C ALA A 137 2.71 -0.86 4.33
N PRO A 138 1.51 -1.13 3.78
CA PRO A 138 0.43 -0.16 3.72
C PRO A 138 -0.27 0.03 5.08
N ILE A 139 -0.62 1.27 5.37
CA ILE A 139 -1.58 1.67 6.41
C ILE A 139 -2.60 2.62 5.78
N GLY A 140 -3.84 2.58 6.22
CA GLY A 140 -4.86 3.46 5.67
C GLY A 140 -6.05 3.67 6.59
N VAL A 141 -6.77 4.74 6.28
CA VAL A 141 -8.00 5.15 6.95
C VAL A 141 -9.01 5.57 5.89
N GLY A 142 -10.27 5.33 6.15
CA GLY A 142 -11.32 5.70 5.22
C GLY A 142 -12.69 5.78 5.88
N TYR A 143 -13.67 6.16 5.07
CA TYR A 143 -15.06 6.20 5.44
C TYR A 143 -15.90 5.51 4.37
N ASN A 144 -16.75 4.58 4.80
CA ASN A 144 -17.70 3.86 3.97
C ASN A 144 -19.10 4.46 4.11
N PHE A 145 -19.69 4.88 3.00
CA PHE A 145 -21.04 5.47 2.90
C PHE A 145 -22.09 4.45 2.42
N GLY A 146 -21.78 3.15 2.51
CA GLY A 146 -22.68 2.06 2.13
C GLY A 146 -22.56 1.70 0.66
N ASN A 147 -22.75 2.67 -0.24
CA ASN A 147 -22.62 2.45 -1.69
C ASN A 147 -21.27 2.88 -2.27
N PHE A 148 -20.55 3.78 -1.59
CA PHE A 148 -19.24 4.24 -1.98
C PHE A 148 -18.36 4.47 -0.75
N ALA A 149 -17.05 4.55 -0.93
CA ALA A 149 -16.10 4.84 0.13
C ALA A 149 -15.02 5.81 -0.33
N VAL A 150 -14.44 6.54 0.64
CA VAL A 150 -13.25 7.37 0.44
C VAL A 150 -12.15 6.84 1.34
N ASP A 151 -10.93 6.77 0.80
CA ASP A 151 -9.78 6.10 1.40
C ASP A 151 -8.53 6.96 1.23
N LEU A 152 -7.77 7.09 2.32
CA LEU A 152 -6.41 7.59 2.31
C LEU A 152 -5.47 6.45 2.75
N GLN A 153 -4.48 6.14 1.93
CA GLN A 153 -3.46 5.14 2.21
C GLN A 153 -2.08 5.77 2.18
N TYR A 154 -1.21 5.31 3.08
CA TYR A 154 0.23 5.50 3.02
C TYR A 154 0.88 4.11 3.00
N ALA A 155 1.96 3.92 2.24
CA ALA A 155 2.75 2.70 2.35
C ALA A 155 4.24 3.00 2.34
N TYR A 156 4.94 2.39 3.28
CA TYR A 156 6.39 2.33 3.25
C TYR A 156 6.83 1.19 2.33
N ARG A 157 7.79 1.46 1.43
CA ARG A 157 8.35 0.47 0.50
C ARG A 157 9.78 0.14 0.90
N ASN A 158 10.20 -1.11 0.69
CA ASN A 158 11.59 -1.49 0.90
C ASN A 158 12.50 -0.67 -0.02
N PRO A 159 13.38 0.21 0.51
CA PRO A 159 14.20 1.08 -0.32
C PRO A 159 15.26 0.32 -1.12
N SER A 160 15.68 -0.87 -0.66
CA SER A 160 16.66 -1.70 -1.36
C SER A 160 16.18 -2.16 -2.74
N ALA A 161 14.89 -1.99 -3.07
CA ALA A 161 14.33 -2.26 -4.39
C ALA A 161 14.81 -1.26 -5.46
N TYR A 162 15.33 -0.10 -5.03
CA TYR A 162 15.78 0.98 -5.90
C TYR A 162 17.32 1.01 -6.05
N ASP A 163 18.03 0.27 -5.19
CA ASP A 163 19.49 0.18 -5.17
C ASP A 163 20.04 -0.52 -6.42
N GLY A 164 21.04 0.10 -7.07
CA GLY A 164 21.73 -0.42 -8.25
C GLY A 164 20.91 -0.45 -9.56
N GLN A 165 19.61 -0.20 -9.49
CA GLN A 165 18.69 -0.11 -10.64
C GLN A 165 18.33 1.35 -10.94
N VAL A 166 18.00 2.11 -9.89
CA VAL A 166 17.56 3.51 -9.98
C VAL A 166 18.61 4.44 -9.36
N PHE A 167 19.20 4.04 -8.23
CA PHE A 167 20.28 4.76 -7.56
C PHE A 167 21.60 3.99 -7.59
N ASP A 168 22.69 4.69 -7.27
CA ASP A 168 24.01 4.06 -7.12
C ASP A 168 24.00 3.08 -5.92
N HIS A 169 24.85 2.05 -6.02
CA HIS A 169 24.95 0.99 -5.02
C HIS A 169 25.35 1.53 -3.64
N GLY A 170 24.61 1.16 -2.60
CA GLY A 170 24.89 1.57 -1.21
C GLY A 170 24.26 2.91 -0.80
N SER A 171 23.20 3.30 -1.51
CA SER A 171 22.35 4.44 -1.20
C SER A 171 21.49 4.18 0.04
N ASP A 172 21.45 5.13 0.98
CA ASP A 172 20.50 5.14 2.11
C ASP A 172 19.17 5.72 1.63
N ALA A 173 18.47 4.94 0.80
CA ALA A 173 17.22 5.35 0.21
C ALA A 173 16.06 5.25 1.20
N GLU A 174 15.06 6.12 1.03
CA GLU A 174 13.74 6.02 1.63
C GLU A 174 12.69 6.04 0.53
N ALA A 175 11.72 5.13 0.58
CA ALA A 175 10.69 5.02 -0.44
C ALA A 175 9.32 4.92 0.20
N SER A 176 8.43 5.84 -0.17
CA SER A 176 7.06 5.83 0.33
C SER A 176 6.06 6.24 -0.73
N VAL A 177 4.82 5.80 -0.54
CA VAL A 177 3.69 6.17 -1.41
C VAL A 177 2.50 6.60 -0.59
N TYR A 178 1.70 7.47 -1.18
CA TYR A 178 0.41 7.87 -0.65
C TYR A 178 -0.65 7.78 -1.74
N GLN A 179 -1.88 7.42 -1.35
CA GLN A 179 -2.99 7.29 -2.28
C GLN A 179 -4.25 7.90 -1.68
N LEU A 180 -4.95 8.72 -2.47
CA LEU A 180 -6.31 9.17 -2.19
C LEU A 180 -7.24 8.51 -3.19
N ARG A 181 -8.20 7.72 -2.72
CA ARG A 181 -9.02 6.85 -3.57
C ARG A 181 -10.51 6.97 -3.25
N PHE A 182 -11.32 6.85 -4.30
CA PHE A 182 -12.77 6.75 -4.24
C PHE A 182 -13.19 5.37 -4.74
N PHE A 183 -13.97 4.65 -3.95
CA PHE A 183 -14.43 3.31 -4.26
C PHE A 183 -15.95 3.28 -4.46
N SER A 184 -16.41 2.49 -5.42
CA SER A 184 -17.79 1.99 -5.48
C SER A 184 -17.83 0.61 -4.82
N ASN A 185 -18.83 0.39 -3.97
CA ASN A 185 -19.09 -0.92 -3.38
C ASN A 185 -19.96 -1.74 -4.34
N LEU A 186 -19.61 -3.00 -4.56
CA LEU A 186 -20.29 -3.95 -5.44
C LEU A 186 -20.94 -5.07 -4.62
#